data_AF-A0A3C1XZ62-F1
#
_entry.id   AF-A0A3C1XZ62-F1
#
_cell.length_a   1.000
_cell.length_b   1.000
_cell.length_c   1.000
_cell.angle_alpha   90.00
_cell.angle_beta   90.00
_cell.angle_gamma   90.00
#
_symmetry.space_group_name_H-M   'P 1'
#
loop_
_entity.id
_entity.type
_entity.pdbx_description
1 polymer ?
#
loop_
_entity_poly.entity_id
_entity_poly.type
_entity_poly.pdbx_seq_one_letter_code
_entity_poly.pdbx_strand_id
1 'polypeptide(L)'
;MKFAEFKDGMVIKGGPVTVTEAEILEFARKYDPQWFHTDPQRAAAGRWGGLISSGWHTCALAMRMAVDAALHDSESFGSPGLGEVRWRTPVRPG
;
A
#
# COMPACT_ATOMS: atom_id res chain seq x y z
N MET A 1 -17.23 -10.19 4.17
CA MET A 1 -18.56 -9.64 3.83
C MET A 1 -19.12 -10.35 2.61
N LYS A 2 -20.39 -10.73 2.66
CA LYS A 2 -21.19 -11.28 1.55
C LYS A 2 -21.75 -10.15 0.70
N PHE A 3 -22.11 -10.44 -0.55
CA PHE A 3 -22.56 -9.42 -1.49
C PHE A 3 -23.77 -8.62 -0.97
N ALA A 4 -24.75 -9.31 -0.36
CA ALA A 4 -25.97 -8.70 0.16
C ALA A 4 -25.76 -7.73 1.35
N GLU A 5 -24.57 -7.73 1.97
CA GLU A 5 -24.25 -6.85 3.09
C GLU A 5 -23.78 -5.47 2.64
N PHE A 6 -23.35 -5.34 1.37
CA PHE A 6 -22.95 -4.06 0.80
C PHE A 6 -24.17 -3.18 0.51
N LYS A 7 -23.99 -1.87 0.68
CA LYS A 7 -25.01 -0.85 0.40
C LYS A 7 -24.40 0.31 -0.37
N ASP A 8 -25.19 0.94 -1.21
CA ASP A 8 -24.79 2.15 -1.91
C ASP A 8 -24.35 3.23 -0.91
N GLY A 9 -23.19 3.83 -1.18
CA GLY A 9 -22.59 4.83 -0.30
C GLY A 9 -21.93 4.28 0.97
N MET A 10 -21.85 2.96 1.15
CA MET A 10 -21.17 2.36 2.30
C MET A 10 -19.68 2.72 2.31
N VAL A 11 -19.23 3.21 3.47
CA VAL A 11 -17.82 3.50 3.72
C VAL A 11 -17.25 2.40 4.62
N ILE A 12 -16.35 1.59 4.07
CA ILE A 12 -15.56 0.62 4.84
C ILE A 12 -14.29 1.31 5.29
N LYS A 13 -14.04 1.31 6.60
CA LYS A 13 -12.82 1.87 7.19
C LYS A 13 -11.81 0.76 7.43
N GLY A 14 -10.56 0.99 7.04
CA GLY A 14 -9.43 0.11 7.33
C GLY A 14 -8.23 0.92 7.81
N GLY A 15 -7.28 0.24 8.47
CA GLY A 15 -6.09 0.85 9.05
C GLY A 15 -6.35 1.59 10.37
N PRO A 16 -5.37 2.40 10.85
CA PRO A 16 -4.11 2.75 10.18
C PRO A 16 -3.11 1.58 10.11
N VAL A 17 -2.15 1.69 9.20
CA VAL A 17 -0.99 0.79 9.12
C VAL A 17 0.26 1.66 9.21
N THR A 18 1.12 1.37 10.19
CA THR A 18 2.47 1.95 10.26
C THR A 18 3.37 1.17 9.32
N VAL A 19 4.14 1.88 8.50
CA VAL A 19 5.11 1.27 7.59
C VAL A 19 6.50 1.54 8.12
N THR A 20 7.26 0.49 8.38
CA THR A 20 8.64 0.61 8.87
C THR A 20 9.63 0.76 7.71
N GLU A 21 10.81 1.31 8.01
CA GLU A 21 11.91 1.36 7.03
C GLU A 21 12.30 -0.04 6.54
N ALA A 22 12.29 -1.02 7.44
CA ALA A 22 12.63 -2.41 7.11
C ALA A 22 11.66 -3.00 6.08
N GLU A 23 10.35 -2.80 6.25
CA GLU A 23 9.33 -3.27 5.30
C GLU A 23 9.46 -2.56 3.94
N ILE A 24 9.77 -1.25 3.95
CA ILE A 24 10.03 -0.51 2.70
C ILE A 24 11.21 -1.12 1.95
N LEU A 25 12.34 -1.33 2.64
CA LEU A 25 13.54 -1.89 2.05
C LEU A 25 13.32 -3.32 1.56
N GLU A 26 12.62 -4.15 2.34
CA GLU A 26 12.32 -5.54 1.98
C GLU A 26 11.48 -5.60 0.69
N PHE A 27 10.36 -4.87 0.66
CA PHE A 27 9.49 -4.83 -0.52
C PHE A 27 10.23 -4.28 -1.74
N ALA A 28 10.91 -3.14 -1.58
CA ALA A 28 11.59 -2.46 -2.67
C ALA A 28 12.71 -3.32 -3.26
N ARG A 29 13.55 -3.96 -2.44
CA ARG A 29 14.62 -4.85 -2.94
C ARG A 29 14.08 -6.00 -3.76
N LYS A 30 12.88 -6.48 -3.44
CA LYS A 30 12.27 -7.61 -4.15
C LYS A 30 11.52 -7.20 -5.41
N TYR A 31 10.82 -6.05 -5.40
CA TYR A 31 9.84 -5.73 -6.43
C TYR A 31 10.04 -4.37 -7.11
N ASP A 32 10.73 -3.42 -6.47
CA ASP A 32 10.89 -2.06 -7.00
C ASP A 32 12.24 -1.45 -6.55
N PRO A 33 13.38 -1.93 -7.10
CA PRO A 33 14.71 -1.64 -6.57
C PRO A 33 15.26 -0.27 -7.01
N GLN A 34 14.41 0.73 -7.20
CA GLN A 34 14.86 2.09 -7.44
C GLN A 34 15.57 2.64 -6.19
N TRP A 35 16.66 3.38 -6.40
CA TRP A 35 17.56 3.80 -5.31
C TRP A 35 16.87 4.62 -4.21
N PHE A 36 15.83 5.39 -4.54
CA PHE A 36 15.06 6.18 -3.57
C PHE A 36 14.12 5.34 -2.69
N HIS A 37 14.04 4.03 -2.94
CA HIS A 37 13.35 3.03 -2.12
C HIS A 37 14.31 2.09 -1.38
N THR A 38 15.58 1.99 -1.80
CA THR A 38 16.52 0.94 -1.34
C THR A 38 17.80 1.45 -0.67
N ASP A 39 18.18 2.71 -0.90
CA ASP A 39 19.40 3.32 -0.38
C ASP A 39 19.06 4.52 0.51
N PRO A 40 19.07 4.36 1.85
CA PRO A 40 18.76 5.44 2.78
C PRO A 40 19.67 6.66 2.64
N GLN A 41 20.97 6.44 2.39
CA GLN A 41 21.95 7.53 2.33
C GLN A 41 21.76 8.36 1.07
N ARG A 42 21.62 7.70 -0.09
CA ARG A 42 21.36 8.38 -1.35
C ARG A 42 19.97 9.03 -1.37
N ALA A 43 18.96 8.38 -0.78
CA ALA A 43 17.61 8.92 -0.65
C ALA A 43 17.58 10.19 0.22
N ALA A 44 18.36 10.23 1.31
CA ALA A 44 18.51 11.40 2.16
C ALA A 44 19.08 12.63 1.43
N ALA A 45 20.03 12.43 0.52
CA ALA A 45 20.58 13.49 -0.33
C ALA A 45 19.69 13.82 -1.55
N GLY A 46 18.63 13.06 -1.80
CA GLY A 46 17.77 13.17 -2.96
C GLY A 46 16.59 14.14 -2.79
N ARG A 47 15.78 14.25 -3.84
CA ARG A 47 14.60 15.13 -3.91
C ARG A 47 13.61 14.95 -2.75
N TRP A 48 13.51 13.75 -2.21
CA TRP A 48 12.56 13.42 -1.15
C TRP A 48 13.14 13.52 0.26
N GLY A 49 14.44 13.81 0.43
CA GLY A 49 15.06 14.00 1.74
C GLY A 49 14.99 12.77 2.66
N GLY A 50 15.01 11.57 2.09
CA GLY A 50 14.88 10.30 2.81
C GLY A 50 14.18 9.24 1.97
N LEU A 51 14.11 8.02 2.50
CA LEU A 51 13.38 6.93 1.86
C LEU A 51 11.90 7.27 1.72
N ILE A 52 11.34 6.82 0.61
CA ILE A 52 9.90 6.74 0.39
C ILE A 52 9.56 5.30 0.03
N SER A 53 8.37 4.83 0.38
CA SER A 53 7.90 3.51 0.00
C SER A 53 7.58 3.45 -1.50
N SER A 54 7.75 2.28 -2.11
CA SER A 54 7.25 2.03 -3.47
C SER A 54 5.75 2.26 -3.53
N GLY A 55 5.29 2.89 -4.62
CA GLY A 55 3.86 3.06 -4.87
C GLY A 55 3.11 1.73 -4.87
N TRP A 56 3.73 0.66 -5.37
CA TRP A 56 3.14 -0.68 -5.38
C TRP A 56 3.10 -1.34 -4.01
N HIS A 57 4.04 -1.01 -3.13
CA HIS A 57 3.98 -1.43 -1.73
C HIS A 57 2.71 -0.88 -1.07
N THR A 58 2.36 0.38 -1.35
CA THR A 58 1.12 0.97 -0.81
C THR A 58 -0.14 0.31 -1.35
N CYS A 59 -0.15 -0.15 -2.61
CA CYS A 59 -1.25 -0.95 -3.15
C CYS A 59 -1.37 -2.31 -2.44
N ALA A 60 -0.26 -2.98 -2.16
CA ALA A 60 -0.25 -4.24 -1.43
C ALA A 60 -0.80 -4.07 0.01
N LEU A 61 -0.40 -3.00 0.70
CA LEU A 61 -0.93 -2.66 2.03
C LEU A 61 -2.44 -2.34 1.97
N ALA A 62 -2.89 -1.60 0.96
CA ALA A 62 -4.32 -1.32 0.76
C ALA A 62 -5.13 -2.60 0.54
N MET A 63 -4.60 -3.56 -0.23
CA MET A 63 -5.21 -4.87 -0.41
C MET A 63 -5.29 -5.63 0.91
N ARG A 64 -4.23 -5.62 1.72
CA ARG A 64 -4.23 -6.24 3.06
C ARG A 64 -5.34 -5.65 3.94
N MET A 65 -5.45 -4.32 4.00
CA MET A 65 -6.51 -3.64 4.75
C MET A 65 -7.91 -4.00 4.23
N ALA A 66 -8.10 -4.13 2.91
CA ALA A 66 -9.38 -4.54 2.33
C ALA A 66 -9.73 -5.99 2.71
N VAL A 67 -8.74 -6.90 2.76
CA VAL A 67 -8.93 -8.27 3.24
C VAL A 67 -9.41 -8.27 4.69
N ASP A 68 -8.69 -7.56 5.56
CA ASP A 68 -9.03 -7.53 6.99
C ASP A 68 -10.39 -6.89 7.25
N ALA A 69 -10.77 -5.85 6.49
CA ALA A 69 -12.00 -5.11 6.73
C ALA A 69 -13.24 -5.71 6.07
N ALA A 70 -13.10 -6.38 4.91
CA ALA A 70 -14.27 -6.77 4.12
C ALA A 70 -14.13 -8.08 3.34
N LEU A 71 -12.93 -8.46 2.89
CA LEU A 71 -12.79 -9.57 1.94
C LEU A 71 -12.49 -10.92 2.60
N HIS A 72 -12.09 -10.97 3.88
CA HIS A 72 -11.98 -12.21 4.63
C HIS A 72 -13.31 -12.98 4.60
N ASP A 73 -13.26 -14.25 4.16
CA ASP A 73 -14.41 -15.13 3.93
C ASP A 73 -15.56 -14.51 3.10
N SER A 74 -15.23 -13.54 2.26
CA SER A 74 -16.18 -12.94 1.32
C SER A 74 -16.48 -13.86 0.14
N GLU A 75 -17.41 -13.42 -0.71
CA GLU A 75 -17.73 -14.06 -1.99
C GLU A 75 -16.92 -13.45 -3.16
N SER A 76 -15.89 -12.67 -2.85
CA SER A 76 -15.03 -12.03 -3.83
C SER A 76 -13.84 -12.93 -4.15
N PHE A 77 -13.88 -13.62 -5.29
CA PHE A 77 -12.84 -14.59 -5.69
C PHE A 77 -11.83 -14.06 -6.72
N GLY A 78 -12.04 -12.86 -7.27
CA GLY A 78 -11.15 -12.26 -8.25
C GLY A 78 -11.45 -10.78 -8.46
N SER A 79 -10.41 -9.98 -8.66
CA SER A 79 -10.54 -8.56 -8.96
C SER A 79 -10.54 -8.34 -10.47
N PRO A 80 -11.44 -7.50 -11.03
CA PRO A 80 -11.37 -7.07 -12.43
C PRO A 80 -10.18 -6.13 -12.68
N GLY A 81 -9.49 -5.67 -11.63
CA GLY A 81 -8.36 -4.76 -11.69
C GLY A 81 -8.58 -3.49 -10.90
N LEU A 82 -7.76 -2.48 -11.19
CA LEU A 82 -7.85 -1.15 -10.63
C LEU A 82 -8.29 -0.18 -11.72
N GLY A 83 -9.24 0.71 -11.43
CA GLY A 83 -9.62 1.77 -12.36
C GLY A 83 -8.56 2.86 -12.46
N GLU A 84 -8.16 3.44 -11.33
CA GLU A 84 -7.15 4.49 -11.27
C GLU A 84 -6.31 4.39 -9.99
N VAL A 85 -5.01 4.64 -10.12
CA VAL A 85 -4.06 4.76 -9.00
C VAL A 85 -3.30 6.08 -9.14
N ARG A 86 -3.28 6.88 -8.07
CA ARG A 86 -2.53 8.14 -8.01
C ARG A 86 -1.79 8.27 -6.69
N TRP A 87 -0.46 8.41 -6.75
CA TRP A 87 0.37 8.69 -5.58
C TRP A 87 0.50 10.19 -5.36
N ARG A 88 -0.31 10.73 -4.45
CA ARG A 88 -0.34 12.18 -4.16
C ARG A 88 0.77 12.62 -3.22
N THR A 89 1.08 11.77 -2.24
CA THR A 89 2.08 12.03 -1.20
C THR A 89 2.93 10.77 -1.01
N PRO A 90 4.26 10.90 -0.90
CA PRO A 90 5.11 9.74 -0.61
C PRO A 90 4.84 9.19 0.79
N VAL A 91 4.72 7.86 0.90
CA VAL A 91 4.70 7.18 2.20
C VAL A 91 6.13 7.09 2.73
N ARG A 92 6.33 7.48 3.98
CA ARG A 92 7.63 7.47 4.67
C ARG A 92 7.63 6.41 5.76
N PRO A 93 8.82 5.98 6.23
CA PRO A 93 8.89 5.14 7.41
C PRO A 93 8.40 5.89 8.68
N GLY A 94 7.64 5.19 9.53
CA GLY A 94 7.03 5.72 10.77
C GLY A 94 5.62 6.26 10.60
#